data_AF-A0A3N0A8J2-F1
#
_entry.id   AF-A0A3N0A8J2-F1
#
_cell.length_a   1.000
_cell.length_b   1.000
_cell.length_c   1.000
_cell.angle_alpha   90.00
_cell.angle_beta   90.00
_cell.angle_gamma   90.00
#
_symmetry.space_group_name_H-M   'P 1'
#
loop_
_entity.id
_entity.type
_entity.pdbx_description
1 polymer ?
#
loop_
_entity_poly.entity_id
_entity_poly.type
_entity_poly.pdbx_seq_one_letter_code
_entity_poly.pdbx_strand_id
1 'polypeptide(L)'
;MSVIGRGTWIDKLARELLEREEQLGRSLDMIRVESGLGASGIPHIGSLGDAVRAYGVKLALQDAGYKSELIAYSDDLDGLRKIPEGMPDSLKEHLAKPVSLIPDPYGCHDSYGMHMSSILLEGLDRVGVKYEFRRAADTYKKGLLSEQIHTILQNSAKI
;
A
#
# COMPACT_ATOMS: atom_id res chain seq x y z
N MET A 1 4.68 -9.93 34.48
CA MET A 1 4.47 -9.80 33.02
C MET A 1 5.82 -9.98 32.35
N SER A 2 5.95 -10.93 31.44
CA SER A 2 7.13 -11.03 30.57
C SER A 2 7.06 -9.92 29.52
N VAL A 3 8.20 -9.32 29.19
CA VAL A 3 8.30 -8.35 28.10
C VAL A 3 8.33 -9.12 26.77
N ILE A 4 7.51 -8.72 25.80
CA ILE A 4 7.48 -9.30 24.45
C ILE A 4 8.39 -8.45 23.56
N GLY A 5 9.38 -9.06 22.92
CA GLY A 5 10.32 -8.35 22.05
C GLY A 5 10.97 -7.16 22.77
N ARG A 6 10.85 -5.96 22.21
CA ARG A 6 11.36 -4.71 22.82
C ARG A 6 10.38 -4.04 23.79
N GLY A 7 9.22 -4.64 24.05
CA GLY A 7 8.21 -4.10 24.96
C GLY A 7 7.33 -3.00 24.36
N THR A 8 7.23 -2.93 23.04
CA THR A 8 6.40 -1.96 22.32
C THR A 8 5.03 -2.53 21.94
N TRP A 9 4.10 -1.66 21.53
CA TRP A 9 2.81 -2.09 20.99
C TRP A 9 2.95 -2.89 19.69
N ILE A 10 4.02 -2.66 18.93
CA ILE A 10 4.31 -3.35 17.67
C ILE A 10 4.74 -4.79 17.95
N ASP A 11 5.56 -5.00 18.98
CA ASP A 11 5.95 -6.35 19.41
C ASP A 11 4.73 -7.18 19.83
N LYS A 12 3.81 -6.54 20.58
CA LYS A 12 2.55 -7.17 20.98
C LYS A 12 1.70 -7.54 19.76
N LEU A 13 1.54 -6.61 18.80
CA LEU A 13 0.77 -6.84 17.58
C LEU A 13 1.38 -7.98 16.73
N ALA A 14 2.71 -8.00 16.58
CA ALA A 14 3.40 -9.05 15.85
C ALA A 14 3.18 -10.43 16.48
N ARG A 15 3.26 -10.53 17.82
CA ARG A 15 2.96 -11.78 18.53
C ARG A 15 1.52 -12.23 18.33
N GLU A 16 0.55 -11.33 18.47
CA GLU A 16 -0.88 -11.65 18.29
C GLU A 16 -1.19 -12.08 16.86
N LEU A 17 -0.52 -11.48 15.86
CA LEU A 17 -0.59 -11.91 14.47
C LEU A 17 -0.07 -13.34 14.30
N LEU A 18 1.12 -13.64 14.84
CA LEU A 18 1.73 -14.96 14.74
C LEU A 18 0.85 -16.03 15.39
N GLU A 19 0.38 -15.80 16.61
CA GLU A 19 -0.54 -16.71 17.33
C GLU A 19 -1.82 -16.97 16.50
N ARG A 20 -2.37 -15.94 15.84
CA ARG A 20 -3.54 -16.07 14.97
C ARG A 20 -3.23 -16.89 13.72
N GLU A 21 -2.14 -16.61 13.03
CA GLU A 21 -1.78 -17.32 11.80
C GLU A 21 -1.46 -18.80 12.07
N GLU A 22 -0.86 -19.12 13.23
CA GLU A 22 -0.68 -20.50 13.71
C GLU A 22 -2.02 -21.20 13.95
N GLN A 23 -2.97 -20.54 14.64
CA GLN A 23 -4.31 -21.09 14.87
C GLN A 23 -5.09 -21.34 13.57
N LEU A 24 -4.87 -20.50 12.55
CA LEU A 24 -5.47 -20.65 11.22
C LEU A 24 -4.74 -21.68 10.35
N GLY A 25 -3.60 -22.22 10.80
CA GLY A 25 -2.78 -23.16 10.04
C GLY A 25 -2.19 -22.57 8.77
N ARG A 26 -1.96 -21.24 8.74
CA ARG A 26 -1.40 -20.53 7.57
C ARG A 26 0.13 -20.54 7.61
N SER A 27 0.75 -20.50 6.43
CA SER A 27 2.22 -20.47 6.34
C SER A 27 2.79 -19.18 6.92
N LEU A 28 3.88 -19.32 7.67
CA LEU A 28 4.69 -18.23 8.23
C LEU A 28 6.02 -18.06 7.48
N ASP A 29 6.19 -18.68 6.30
CA ASP A 29 7.44 -18.66 5.53
C ASP A 29 7.80 -17.27 5.03
N MET A 30 6.78 -16.45 4.74
CA MET A 30 6.90 -15.03 4.37
C MET A 30 5.64 -14.29 4.81
N ILE A 31 5.78 -13.39 5.78
CA ILE A 31 4.67 -12.58 6.29
C ILE A 31 4.70 -11.22 5.58
N ARG A 32 3.63 -10.90 4.84
CA ARG A 32 3.49 -9.61 4.17
C ARG A 32 2.72 -8.65 5.06
N VAL A 33 3.30 -7.49 5.31
CA VAL A 33 2.59 -6.32 5.81
C VAL A 33 2.40 -5.34 4.66
N GLU A 34 1.36 -4.53 4.71
CA GLU A 34 1.00 -3.65 3.61
C GLU A 34 0.69 -2.24 4.11
N SER A 35 1.00 -1.25 3.28
CA SER A 35 0.49 0.11 3.39
C SER A 35 -0.03 0.55 2.03
N GLY A 36 -1.22 1.17 2.04
CA GLY A 36 -1.90 1.65 0.84
C GLY A 36 -1.55 3.11 0.53
N LEU A 37 -1.37 3.40 -0.76
CA LEU A 37 -1.05 4.73 -1.28
C LEU A 37 -2.19 5.20 -2.18
N GLY A 38 -2.92 6.22 -1.70
CA GLY A 38 -3.88 6.94 -2.54
C GLY A 38 -3.15 7.81 -3.57
N ALA A 39 -3.19 7.42 -4.83
CA ALA A 39 -2.49 8.10 -5.92
C ALA A 39 -3.25 9.30 -6.52
N SER A 40 -4.40 9.66 -5.95
CA SER A 40 -5.27 10.72 -6.48
C SER A 40 -4.96 12.13 -5.98
N GLY A 41 -4.09 12.28 -4.99
CA GLY A 41 -3.75 13.58 -4.41
C GLY A 41 -2.34 13.63 -3.83
N ILE A 42 -1.95 14.82 -3.37
CA ILE A 42 -0.62 15.04 -2.82
C ILE A 42 -0.49 14.28 -1.49
N PRO A 43 0.49 13.36 -1.34
CA PRO A 43 0.68 12.62 -0.11
C PRO A 43 1.07 13.54 1.05
N HIS A 44 0.63 13.20 2.25
CA HIS A 44 0.88 13.99 3.46
C HIS A 44 1.53 13.14 4.56
N ILE A 45 1.92 13.76 5.67
CA ILE A 45 2.60 13.08 6.79
C ILE A 45 1.82 11.88 7.33
N GLY A 46 0.48 11.90 7.26
CA GLY A 46 -0.36 10.75 7.59
C GLY A 46 -0.09 9.51 6.73
N SER A 47 0.12 9.66 5.42
CA SER A 47 0.44 8.57 4.50
C SER A 47 1.83 8.00 4.78
N LEU A 48 2.82 8.86 5.05
CA LEU A 48 4.13 8.44 5.49
C LEU A 48 4.05 7.66 6.81
N GLY A 49 3.30 8.19 7.78
CA GLY A 49 3.10 7.54 9.07
C GLY A 49 2.45 6.16 8.97
N ASP A 50 1.59 5.94 7.98
CA ASP A 50 1.00 4.63 7.72
C ASP A 50 2.03 3.59 7.30
N ALA A 51 2.82 3.91 6.27
CA ALA A 51 3.89 3.06 5.80
C ALA A 51 4.98 2.84 6.88
N VAL A 52 5.30 3.85 7.69
CA VAL A 52 6.24 3.70 8.82
C VAL A 52 5.69 2.75 9.89
N ARG A 53 4.39 2.80 10.21
CA ARG A 53 3.78 1.86 11.16
C ARG A 53 3.81 0.43 10.63
N ALA A 54 3.44 0.23 9.37
CA ALA A 54 3.53 -1.08 8.72
C ALA A 54 4.98 -1.60 8.71
N TYR A 55 5.94 -0.72 8.41
CA TYR A 55 7.37 -1.04 8.47
C TYR A 55 7.83 -1.43 9.89
N GLY A 56 7.30 -0.79 10.93
CA GLY A 56 7.55 -1.19 12.31
C GLY A 56 7.10 -2.62 12.58
N VAL A 57 5.90 -3.01 12.12
CA VAL A 57 5.40 -4.39 12.26
C VAL A 57 6.28 -5.38 11.50
N LYS A 58 6.70 -5.03 10.28
CA LYS A 58 7.69 -5.81 9.52
C LYS A 58 8.93 -6.10 10.36
N LEU A 59 9.53 -5.07 10.97
CA LEU A 59 10.73 -5.21 11.79
C LEU A 59 10.48 -6.05 13.04
N ALA A 60 9.34 -5.89 13.72
CA ALA A 60 9.01 -6.69 14.89
C ALA A 60 8.86 -8.18 14.55
N LEU A 61 8.29 -8.52 13.39
CA LEU A 61 8.23 -9.90 12.89
C LEU A 61 9.63 -10.45 12.60
N GLN A 62 10.53 -9.62 12.06
CA GLN A 62 11.93 -10.00 11.81
C GLN A 62 12.71 -10.19 13.12
N ASP A 63 12.54 -9.31 14.10
CA ASP A 63 13.12 -9.43 15.44
C ASP A 63 12.61 -10.71 16.14
N ALA A 64 11.38 -11.15 15.85
CA ALA A 64 10.81 -12.43 16.30
C ALA A 64 11.29 -13.66 15.50
N GLY A 65 12.18 -13.49 14.51
CA GLY A 65 12.79 -14.58 13.74
C GLY A 65 12.06 -14.97 12.45
N TYR A 66 11.03 -14.23 12.04
CA TYR A 66 10.26 -14.52 10.83
C TYR A 66 10.71 -13.69 9.62
N LYS A 67 10.56 -14.24 8.42
CA LYS A 67 10.74 -13.45 7.20
C LYS A 67 9.51 -12.58 7.01
N SER A 68 9.74 -11.29 6.76
CA SER A 68 8.66 -10.37 6.43
C SER A 68 9.08 -9.31 5.42
N GLU A 69 8.10 -8.85 4.64
CA GLU A 69 8.24 -7.78 3.66
C GLU A 69 7.10 -6.77 3.78
N LEU A 70 7.40 -5.51 3.46
CA LEU A 70 6.42 -4.44 3.38
C LEU A 70 6.06 -4.23 1.91
N ILE A 71 4.79 -4.37 1.56
CA ILE A 71 4.26 -3.96 0.27
C ILE A 71 3.74 -2.52 0.39
N ALA A 72 4.28 -1.62 -0.43
CA ALA A 72 3.74 -0.29 -0.63
C ALA A 72 2.84 -0.36 -1.87
N TYR A 73 1.53 -0.49 -1.67
CA TYR A 73 0.57 -0.71 -2.76
C TYR A 73 -0.12 0.59 -3.17
N SER A 74 0.02 0.98 -4.43
CA SER A 74 -0.60 2.19 -5.00
C SER A 74 -1.94 1.87 -5.67
N ASP A 75 -3.02 2.45 -5.16
CA ASP A 75 -4.38 2.33 -5.72
C ASP A 75 -4.60 3.29 -6.90
N ASP A 76 -3.74 3.21 -7.90
CA ASP A 76 -3.70 4.17 -9.01
C ASP A 76 -4.70 3.88 -10.14
N LEU A 77 -5.59 2.91 -9.94
CA LEU A 77 -6.78 2.76 -10.76
C LEU A 77 -7.99 3.56 -10.23
N ASP A 78 -7.88 4.14 -9.03
CA ASP A 78 -8.91 5.02 -8.51
C ASP A 78 -9.09 6.27 -9.38
N GLY A 79 -10.36 6.68 -9.53
CA GLY A 79 -10.72 7.86 -10.29
C GLY A 79 -10.29 9.16 -9.60
N LEU A 80 -9.83 10.16 -10.37
CA LEU A 80 -9.60 11.50 -9.85
C LEU A 80 -10.92 12.16 -9.43
N ARG A 81 -11.23 12.12 -8.13
CA ARG A 81 -12.52 12.62 -7.59
C ARG A 81 -12.62 14.15 -7.58
N LYS A 82 -11.50 14.82 -7.29
CA LYS A 82 -11.37 16.28 -7.25
C LYS A 82 -9.94 16.66 -7.59
N ILE A 83 -9.74 17.89 -8.05
CA ILE A 83 -8.42 18.43 -8.31
C ILE A 83 -7.81 18.87 -6.97
N PRO A 84 -6.61 18.39 -6.60
CA PRO A 84 -5.93 18.88 -5.40
C PRO A 84 -5.58 20.36 -5.52
N GLU A 85 -5.52 21.04 -4.38
CA GLU A 85 -5.08 22.43 -4.33
C GLU A 85 -3.64 22.57 -4.87
N GLY A 86 -3.39 23.61 -5.68
CA GLY A 86 -2.10 23.85 -6.32
C GLY A 86 -1.86 23.09 -7.63
N MET A 87 -2.76 22.19 -8.04
CA MET A 87 -2.65 21.47 -9.31
C MET A 87 -3.32 22.24 -10.47
N PRO A 88 -2.87 22.03 -11.73
CA PRO A 88 -3.36 22.80 -12.87
C PRO A 88 -4.82 22.48 -13.22
N ASP A 89 -5.52 23.51 -13.70
CA ASP A 89 -6.91 23.46 -14.13
C ASP A 89 -7.16 22.50 -15.32
N SER A 90 -6.13 22.15 -16.09
CA SER A 90 -6.22 21.15 -17.16
C SER A 90 -6.72 19.81 -16.66
N LEU A 91 -6.49 19.46 -15.38
CA LEU A 91 -6.99 18.22 -14.78
C LEU A 91 -8.53 18.12 -14.72
N LYS A 92 -9.28 19.20 -14.96
CA LYS A 92 -10.75 19.18 -15.01
C LYS A 92 -11.27 18.21 -16.06
N GLU A 93 -10.58 18.05 -17.19
CA GLU A 93 -10.97 17.11 -18.26
C GLU A 93 -10.70 15.64 -17.91
N HIS A 94 -10.01 15.40 -16.79
CA HIS A 94 -9.59 14.09 -16.33
C HIS A 94 -10.33 13.60 -15.07
N LEU A 95 -11.32 14.37 -14.60
CA LEU A 95 -12.16 13.94 -13.48
C LEU A 95 -12.81 12.58 -13.76
N ALA A 96 -12.90 11.75 -12.70
CA ALA A 96 -13.38 10.37 -12.72
C ALA A 96 -12.58 9.38 -13.59
N LYS A 97 -11.52 9.81 -14.28
CA LYS A 97 -10.60 8.89 -14.96
C LYS A 97 -9.64 8.25 -13.96
N PRO A 98 -9.26 6.97 -14.13
CA PRO A 98 -8.20 6.34 -13.35
C PRO A 98 -6.93 7.18 -13.39
N VAL A 99 -6.33 7.46 -12.23
CA VAL A 99 -5.16 8.34 -12.13
C VAL A 99 -3.92 7.80 -12.82
N SER A 100 -3.86 6.49 -13.06
CA SER A 100 -2.88 5.80 -13.92
C SER A 100 -2.99 6.14 -15.40
N LEU A 101 -4.14 6.65 -15.87
CA LEU A 101 -4.37 7.02 -17.29
C LEU A 101 -4.33 8.53 -17.54
N ILE A 102 -4.12 9.33 -16.49
CA ILE A 102 -4.03 10.79 -16.58
C ILE A 102 -2.56 11.15 -16.84
N PRO A 103 -2.22 11.95 -17.86
CA PRO A 103 -0.85 12.43 -18.07
C PRO A 103 -0.30 13.15 -16.85
N ASP A 104 0.98 12.96 -16.53
CA ASP A 104 1.67 13.75 -15.50
C ASP A 104 1.74 15.22 -15.95
N PRO A 105 1.16 16.18 -15.20
CA PRO A 105 1.23 17.60 -15.55
C PRO A 105 2.65 18.17 -15.62
N TYR A 106 3.63 17.50 -15.00
CA TYR A 106 5.04 17.89 -14.98
C TYR A 106 5.91 17.09 -15.95
N GLY A 107 5.36 16.04 -16.56
CA GLY A 107 6.04 15.22 -17.56
C GLY A 107 7.26 14.43 -17.05
N CYS A 108 7.39 14.21 -15.74
CA CYS A 108 8.52 13.47 -15.15
C CYS A 108 8.20 11.99 -14.86
N HIS A 109 6.92 11.63 -14.84
CA HIS A 109 6.45 10.25 -14.66
C HIS A 109 5.50 9.82 -15.78
N ASP A 110 5.19 8.53 -15.85
CA ASP A 110 4.29 7.95 -16.86
C ASP A 110 2.83 8.38 -16.71
N SER A 111 2.40 8.72 -15.50
CA SER A 111 1.07 9.23 -15.21
C SER A 111 1.03 10.14 -13.98
N TYR A 112 -0.04 10.91 -13.84
CA TYR A 112 -0.37 11.66 -12.63
C TYR A 112 -0.35 10.76 -11.39
N GLY A 113 -0.93 9.57 -11.47
CA GLY A 113 -0.95 8.62 -10.36
C GLY A 113 0.45 8.20 -9.91
N MET A 114 1.35 7.92 -10.86
CA MET A 114 2.74 7.60 -10.54
C MET A 114 3.49 8.80 -9.97
N HIS A 115 3.26 10.00 -10.50
CA HIS A 115 3.83 11.22 -9.94
C HIS A 115 3.42 11.42 -8.47
N MET A 116 2.15 11.25 -8.14
CA MET A 116 1.69 11.38 -6.75
C MET A 116 2.29 10.31 -5.85
N SER A 117 2.36 9.07 -6.32
CA SER A 117 2.96 7.96 -5.57
C SER A 117 4.45 8.18 -5.34
N SER A 118 5.20 8.65 -6.34
CA SER A 118 6.66 8.83 -6.23
C SER A 118 7.07 9.82 -5.15
N ILE A 119 6.28 10.88 -4.91
CA ILE A 119 6.52 11.83 -3.80
C ILE A 119 6.54 11.10 -2.45
N LEU A 120 5.62 10.16 -2.22
CA LEU A 120 5.59 9.38 -0.98
C LEU A 120 6.74 8.37 -0.94
N LEU A 121 7.03 7.70 -2.06
CA LEU A 121 8.13 6.74 -2.15
C LEU A 121 9.48 7.39 -1.85
N GLU A 122 9.75 8.58 -2.41
CA GLU A 122 10.93 9.38 -2.08
C GLU A 122 10.99 9.74 -0.59
N GLY A 123 9.85 10.08 0.01
CA GLY A 123 9.74 10.32 1.44
C GLY A 123 10.14 9.11 2.28
N LEU A 124 9.66 7.92 1.90
CA LEU A 124 9.98 6.64 2.54
C LEU A 124 11.46 6.29 2.39
N ASP A 125 12.04 6.51 1.21
CA ASP A 125 13.45 6.26 0.94
C ASP A 125 14.35 7.13 1.82
N ARG A 126 14.01 8.42 1.96
CA ARG A 126 14.76 9.38 2.80
C ARG A 126 14.78 8.99 4.28
N VAL A 127 13.72 8.38 4.79
CA VAL A 127 13.64 7.90 6.19
C VAL A 127 14.10 6.44 6.35
N GLY A 128 14.57 5.81 5.27
CA GLY A 128 15.15 4.46 5.31
C GLY A 128 14.14 3.32 5.39
N VAL A 129 12.86 3.55 5.08
CA VAL A 129 11.84 2.50 5.04
C VAL A 129 12.08 1.60 3.83
N LYS A 130 12.13 0.27 4.06
CA LYS A 130 12.37 -0.73 3.00
C LYS A 130 11.08 -1.46 2.64
N TYR A 131 10.63 -1.26 1.41
CA TYR A 131 9.38 -1.77 0.85
C TYR A 131 9.57 -2.38 -0.55
N GLU A 132 8.61 -3.17 -0.98
CA GLU A 132 8.37 -3.55 -2.37
C GLU A 132 7.21 -2.72 -2.91
N PHE A 133 7.45 -1.92 -3.95
CA PHE A 133 6.39 -1.11 -4.56
C PHE A 133 5.56 -1.94 -5.54
N ARG A 134 4.24 -1.83 -5.44
CA ARG A 134 3.28 -2.41 -6.38
C ARG A 134 2.22 -1.36 -6.70
N ARG A 135 1.67 -1.40 -7.91
CA ARG A 135 0.57 -0.51 -8.33
C ARG A 135 -0.60 -1.30 -8.89
N ALA A 136 -1.81 -0.78 -8.72
CA ALA A 136 -3.03 -1.41 -9.18
C ALA A 136 -3.06 -1.56 -10.70
N ALA A 137 -2.61 -0.54 -11.45
CA ALA A 137 -2.56 -0.60 -12.91
C ALA A 137 -1.84 -1.85 -13.43
N ASP A 138 -0.67 -2.18 -12.86
CA ASP A 138 0.09 -3.37 -13.24
C ASP A 138 -0.54 -4.66 -12.73
N THR A 139 -1.04 -4.66 -11.50
CA THR A 139 -1.67 -5.80 -10.85
C THR A 139 -2.88 -6.30 -11.65
N TYR A 140 -3.75 -5.37 -12.06
CA TYR A 140 -4.91 -5.67 -12.89
C TYR A 140 -4.52 -6.03 -14.32
N LYS A 141 -3.60 -5.29 -14.94
CA LYS A 141 -3.15 -5.56 -16.33
C LYS A 141 -2.53 -6.95 -16.48
N LYS A 142 -1.84 -7.44 -15.45
CA LYS A 142 -1.23 -8.78 -15.42
C LYS A 142 -2.23 -9.89 -15.06
N GLY A 143 -3.49 -9.56 -14.76
CA GLY A 143 -4.51 -10.55 -14.41
C GLY A 143 -4.29 -11.22 -13.06
N LEU A 144 -3.49 -10.63 -12.16
CA LEU A 144 -3.15 -11.24 -10.87
C LEU A 144 -4.37 -11.44 -9.95
N LEU A 145 -5.44 -10.67 -10.20
CA LEU A 145 -6.68 -10.70 -9.43
C LEU A 145 -7.84 -11.34 -10.21
N SER A 146 -7.62 -11.91 -11.40
CA SER A 146 -8.69 -12.39 -12.27
C SER A 146 -9.57 -13.46 -11.61
N GLU A 147 -8.95 -14.43 -10.91
CA GLU A 147 -9.68 -15.47 -10.18
C GLU A 147 -10.50 -14.91 -9.01
N GLN A 148 -9.93 -13.96 -8.26
CA GLN A 148 -10.61 -13.32 -7.14
C GLN A 148 -11.78 -12.46 -7.62
N ILE A 149 -11.60 -11.72 -8.71
CA ILE A 149 -12.67 -10.94 -9.36
C ILE A 149 -13.80 -11.89 -9.80
N HIS A 150 -13.47 -12.99 -10.49
CA HIS A 150 -14.46 -13.98 -10.90
C HIS A 150 -15.22 -14.57 -9.71
N THR A 151 -14.51 -14.95 -8.65
CA THR A 151 -15.07 -15.51 -7.42
C THR A 151 -16.03 -14.52 -6.74
N ILE A 152 -15.65 -13.25 -6.65
CA ILE A 152 -16.49 -12.18 -6.09
C ILE A 152 -17.77 -12.03 -6.89
N LEU A 153 -17.68 -11.97 -8.23
CA LEU A 153 -18.85 -11.84 -9.11
C LEU A 153 -19.79 -13.05 -9.02
N GLN A 154 -19.27 -14.27 -8.93
CA GLN A 154 -20.07 -15.48 -8.75
C GLN A 154 -20.81 -15.52 -7.41
N ASN A 155 -20.25 -14.88 -6.39
CA ASN A 155 -20.79 -14.86 -5.02
C ASN A 155 -21.39 -13.50 -4.65
N SER A 156 -21.76 -12.67 -5.63
CA SER A 156 -22.17 -11.28 -5.40
C SER A 156 -23.39 -11.13 -4.50
N ALA A 157 -24.23 -12.15 -4.33
CA ALA A 157 -25.37 -12.12 -3.41
C ALA A 157 -24.97 -12.27 -1.93
N LYS A 158 -23.72 -12.64 -1.64
CA LYS A 158 -23.18 -12.82 -0.28
C LYS A 158 -22.24 -11.68 0.13
N ILE A 159 -21.91 -10.78 -0.79
CA ILE A 159 -20.98 -9.66 -0.65
C ILE A 159 -21.78 -8.37 -0.70
#